data_AF-A0A4Q1FYV9-F1
#
_entry.id   AF-A0A4Q1FYV9-F1
#
_cell.length_a   1.000
_cell.length_b   1.000
_cell.length_c   1.000
_cell.angle_alpha   90.00
_cell.angle_beta   90.00
_cell.angle_gamma   90.00
#
_symmetry.space_group_name_H-M   'P 1'
#
loop_
_entity.id
_entity.type
_entity.pdbx_description
1 polymer ?
#
loop_
_entity_poly.entity_id
_entity_poly.type
_entity_poly.pdbx_seq_one_letter_code
_entity_poly.pdbx_strand_id
1 'polypeptide(L)'
;MKNIILLTGFLFSGFVSAQVGIGKEMVDGDGILDFALNTTNGIMLPIVETLPNDAVAGTILMDKNDKIVKMKDSSAWVELSDAGSINNATFNTSTEVPGPNRVIIGNSTTNAPGVLVLESTDKALILPKIADPHINVKSPYPGMICYDTVSKTMAVFDGLKWSYWK
;
A
#
# COMPACT_ATOMS: atom_id res chain seq x y z
N MET A 1 -32.37 -42.65 -0.12
CA MET A 1 -31.04 -42.39 -0.70
C MET A 1 -30.96 -41.06 -1.45
N LYS A 2 -31.88 -40.75 -2.38
CA LYS A 2 -31.91 -39.47 -3.14
C LYS A 2 -31.96 -38.22 -2.24
N ASN A 3 -32.75 -38.26 -1.16
CA ASN A 3 -32.90 -37.13 -0.23
C ASN A 3 -31.71 -36.99 0.75
N ILE A 4 -30.92 -38.05 0.95
CA ILE A 4 -29.72 -38.01 1.81
C ILE A 4 -28.57 -37.36 1.03
N ILE A 5 -28.42 -37.68 -0.25
CA ILE A 5 -27.39 -37.09 -1.13
C ILE A 5 -27.58 -35.56 -1.25
N LEU A 6 -28.83 -35.08 -1.28
CA LEU A 6 -29.14 -33.65 -1.34
C LEU A 6 -28.76 -32.90 -0.04
N LEU A 7 -28.86 -33.58 1.12
CA LEU A 7 -28.48 -33.00 2.41
C LEU A 7 -26.96 -32.96 2.61
N THR A 8 -26.23 -33.96 2.11
CA THR A 8 -24.76 -34.02 2.22
C THR A 8 -24.06 -33.00 1.32
N GLY A 9 -24.66 -32.65 0.17
CA GLY A 9 -24.12 -31.64 -0.75
C GLY A 9 -24.25 -30.19 -0.25
N PHE A 10 -25.18 -29.91 0.66
CA PHE A 10 -25.42 -28.56 1.20
C PHE A 10 -24.50 -28.22 2.40
N LEU A 11 -23.79 -29.20 2.96
CA LEU A 11 -22.96 -29.05 4.16
C LEU A 11 -21.48 -28.73 3.90
N PHE A 12 -21.08 -28.53 2.65
CA PHE A 12 -19.73 -28.07 2.29
C PHE A 12 -19.67 -26.54 2.18
N SER A 13 -19.86 -25.84 3.30
CA SER A 13 -19.49 -24.41 3.40
C SER A 13 -18.06 -24.31 3.95
N GLY A 14 -17.08 -24.19 3.07
CA GLY A 14 -15.71 -23.85 3.46
C GLY A 14 -15.55 -22.34 3.65
N PHE A 15 -14.77 -21.94 4.65
CA PHE A 15 -14.31 -20.55 4.73
C PHE A 15 -13.23 -20.33 3.66
N VAL A 16 -13.45 -19.38 2.75
CA VAL A 16 -12.43 -18.93 1.81
C VAL A 16 -11.82 -17.64 2.34
N SER A 17 -10.51 -17.62 2.50
CA SER A 17 -9.75 -16.39 2.76
C SER A 17 -9.37 -15.80 1.40
N ALA A 18 -9.78 -14.56 1.14
CA ALA A 18 -9.45 -13.87 -0.11
C ALA A 18 -8.24 -12.95 0.09
N GLN A 19 -7.32 -12.96 -0.88
CA GLN A 19 -6.26 -11.96 -1.05
C GLN A 19 -6.70 -10.95 -2.12
N VAL A 20 -6.09 -9.76 -2.14
CA VAL A 20 -6.42 -8.72 -3.13
C VAL A 20 -5.34 -8.62 -4.20
N GLY A 21 -5.71 -8.87 -5.45
CA GLY A 21 -4.89 -8.60 -6.63
C GLY A 21 -5.37 -7.35 -7.36
N ILE A 22 -4.46 -6.43 -7.67
CA ILE A 22 -4.73 -5.24 -8.49
C ILE A 22 -4.19 -5.47 -9.90
N GLY A 23 -5.11 -5.58 -10.86
CA GLY A 23 -4.76 -5.84 -12.27
C GLY A 23 -4.26 -7.28 -12.52
N LYS A 24 -4.50 -8.22 -11.61
CA LYS A 24 -4.13 -9.63 -11.74
C LYS A 24 -5.18 -10.54 -11.09
N GLU A 25 -5.32 -11.76 -11.61
CA GLU A 25 -6.33 -12.73 -11.16
C GLU A 25 -5.85 -13.61 -9.99
N MET A 26 -4.55 -13.83 -9.86
CA MET A 26 -3.96 -14.72 -8.86
C MET A 26 -2.81 -14.02 -8.16
N VAL A 27 -2.90 -13.89 -6.84
CA VAL A 27 -1.86 -13.29 -5.98
C VAL A 27 -0.66 -14.21 -5.84
N ASP A 28 0.54 -13.64 -5.76
CA ASP A 28 1.79 -14.37 -5.53
C ASP A 28 1.94 -14.70 -4.04
N GLY A 29 2.09 -15.98 -3.68
CA GLY A 29 2.43 -16.42 -2.32
C GLY A 29 1.54 -15.83 -1.21
N ASP A 30 2.16 -15.39 -0.12
CA ASP A 30 1.48 -14.84 1.06
C ASP A 30 1.25 -13.32 0.97
N GLY A 31 0.97 -12.80 -0.23
CA GLY A 31 0.63 -11.40 -0.46
C GLY A 31 -0.76 -11.05 0.05
N ILE A 32 -0.91 -10.07 0.95
CA ILE A 32 -2.24 -9.56 1.33
C ILE A 32 -2.83 -8.68 0.22
N LEU A 33 -1.95 -7.94 -0.43
CA LEU A 33 -2.21 -7.03 -1.55
C LEU A 33 -1.04 -7.17 -2.53
N ASP A 34 -1.38 -7.40 -3.79
CA ASP A 34 -0.41 -7.67 -4.85
C ASP A 34 -0.84 -7.01 -6.17
N PHE A 35 0.11 -6.75 -7.05
CA PHE A 35 -0.05 -5.91 -8.23
C PHE A 35 0.43 -6.62 -9.50
N ALA A 36 -0.20 -6.28 -10.62
CA ALA A 36 0.17 -6.79 -11.94
C ALA A 36 1.65 -6.57 -12.27
N LEU A 37 2.27 -7.57 -12.91
CA LEU A 37 3.62 -7.47 -13.46
C LEU A 37 3.61 -6.71 -14.78
N ASN A 38 4.81 -6.31 -15.24
CA ASN A 38 5.02 -5.64 -16.54
C ASN A 38 4.26 -4.31 -16.67
N THR A 39 4.11 -3.59 -15.57
CA THR A 39 3.55 -2.22 -15.55
C THR A 39 4.56 -1.26 -14.93
N THR A 40 4.35 0.04 -15.13
CA THR A 40 5.10 1.11 -14.45
C THR A 40 4.24 1.78 -13.36
N ASN A 41 3.21 1.09 -12.88
CA ASN A 41 2.30 1.60 -11.87
C ASN A 41 2.92 1.39 -10.48
N GLY A 42 3.07 2.47 -9.71
CA GLY A 42 3.47 2.43 -8.30
C GLY A 42 2.28 2.71 -7.38
N ILE A 43 2.50 2.57 -6.07
CA ILE A 43 1.55 3.06 -5.07
C ILE A 43 1.81 4.55 -4.87
N MET A 44 0.77 5.37 -5.04
CA MET A 44 0.83 6.78 -4.68
C MET A 44 0.46 6.91 -3.20
N LEU A 45 1.40 7.37 -2.38
CA LEU A 45 1.14 7.60 -0.97
C LEU A 45 0.28 8.86 -0.76
N PRO A 46 -0.52 8.89 0.33
CA PRO A 46 -1.20 10.11 0.73
C PRO A 46 -0.16 11.19 1.07
N ILE A 47 -0.36 12.39 0.55
CA ILE A 47 0.41 13.59 0.90
C ILE A 47 -0.41 14.35 1.95
N VAL A 48 0.08 14.40 3.19
CA VAL A 48 -0.66 14.98 4.32
C VAL A 48 -0.07 16.30 4.77
N GLU A 49 -0.92 17.25 5.14
CA GLU A 49 -0.49 18.55 5.68
C GLU A 49 -0.14 18.50 7.16
N THR A 50 -0.76 17.59 7.91
CA THR A 50 -0.48 17.37 9.33
C THR A 50 -0.20 15.90 9.54
N LEU A 51 0.91 15.58 10.20
CA LEU A 51 1.24 14.20 10.57
C LEU A 51 0.20 13.65 11.57
N PRO A 52 -0.29 12.41 11.39
CA PRO A 52 -1.24 11.83 12.32
C PRO A 52 -0.60 11.59 13.69
N ASN A 53 -1.28 12.06 14.75
CA ASN A 53 -0.81 11.89 16.14
C ASN A 53 -0.93 10.45 16.65
N ASP A 54 -1.81 9.66 16.05
CA ASP A 54 -2.08 8.26 16.35
C ASP A 54 -1.36 7.30 15.41
N ALA A 55 -0.46 7.78 14.54
CA ALA A 55 0.29 6.95 13.60
C ALA A 55 1.00 5.80 14.32
N VAL A 56 0.78 4.57 13.84
CA VAL A 56 1.44 3.36 14.35
C VAL A 56 2.62 2.96 13.47
N ALA A 57 3.51 2.12 14.00
CA ALA A 57 4.65 1.58 13.25
C ALA A 57 4.19 0.93 11.93
N GLY A 58 4.91 1.23 10.84
CA GLY A 58 4.55 0.79 9.48
C GLY A 58 3.63 1.76 8.72
N THR A 59 3.18 2.86 9.34
CA THR A 59 2.47 3.94 8.62
C THR A 59 3.42 4.62 7.63
N ILE A 60 3.04 4.75 6.36
CA ILE A 60 3.84 5.43 5.32
C ILE A 60 3.01 6.53 4.67
N LEU A 61 3.60 7.71 4.51
CA LEU A 61 2.98 8.88 3.90
C LEU A 61 4.04 9.84 3.32
N MET A 62 3.62 10.87 2.61
CA MET A 62 4.47 12.02 2.29
C MET A 62 4.02 13.23 3.12
N ASP A 63 4.95 13.88 3.80
CA ASP A 63 4.69 15.13 4.52
C ASP A 63 4.70 16.30 3.53
N LYS A 64 3.60 17.05 3.45
CA LYS A 64 3.44 18.20 2.55
C LYS A 64 4.39 19.35 2.88
N ASN A 65 4.68 19.55 4.17
CA ASN A 65 5.48 20.70 4.63
C ASN A 65 6.96 20.48 4.31
N ASP A 66 7.45 19.30 4.69
CA ASP A 66 8.86 18.94 4.52
C ASP A 66 9.14 18.40 3.10
N LYS A 67 8.10 17.93 2.40
CA LYS A 67 8.17 17.29 1.07
C LYS A 67 9.01 16.02 1.10
N ILE A 68 8.94 15.31 2.21
CA ILE A 68 9.69 14.08 2.49
C ILE A 68 8.70 12.94 2.64
N VAL A 69 9.01 11.79 2.03
CA VAL A 69 8.30 10.54 2.30
C VAL A 69 8.77 10.01 3.66
N LYS A 70 7.85 9.74 4.57
CA LYS A 70 8.15 9.31 5.94
C LYS A 70 7.47 7.98 6.25
N MET A 71 8.16 7.14 6.99
CA MET A 71 7.60 5.95 7.62
C MET A 71 7.63 6.12 9.13
N LYS A 72 6.52 5.83 9.81
CA LYS A 72 6.48 5.76 11.26
C LYS A 72 7.13 4.45 11.69
N ASP A 73 8.20 4.52 12.48
CA ASP A 73 8.71 3.37 13.22
C ASP A 73 8.05 3.31 14.62
N SER A 74 8.52 2.42 15.50
CA SER A 74 7.99 2.27 16.85
C SER A 74 8.07 3.53 17.73
N SER A 75 8.94 4.49 17.43
CA SER A 75 9.24 5.66 18.28
C SER A 75 9.18 6.99 17.52
N ALA A 76 9.72 7.06 16.31
CA ALA A 76 9.94 8.27 15.52
C ALA A 76 9.48 8.12 14.06
N TRP A 77 9.47 9.25 13.35
CA TRP A 77 9.33 9.24 11.89
C TRP A 77 10.71 9.06 11.28
N VAL A 78 10.84 8.06 10.41
CA VAL A 78 12.02 7.80 9.60
C VAL A 78 11.80 8.41 8.23
N GLU A 79 12.76 9.23 7.80
CA GLU A 79 12.75 9.83 6.46
C GLU A 79 13.16 8.78 5.44
N LEU A 80 12.29 8.51 4.47
CA LEU A 80 12.53 7.57 3.35
C LEU A 80 13.03 8.28 2.09
N SER A 81 13.13 9.61 2.11
CA SER A 81 13.64 10.40 0.98
C SER A 81 14.30 11.68 1.46
N ASP A 82 14.99 12.36 0.55
CA ASP A 82 15.33 13.77 0.74
C ASP A 82 14.08 14.65 0.57
N ALA A 83 14.24 15.95 0.82
CA ALA A 83 13.21 16.94 0.50
C ALA A 83 13.04 17.07 -1.03
N GLY A 84 11.86 16.70 -1.51
CA GLY A 84 11.52 16.70 -2.93
C GLY A 84 10.59 17.85 -3.34
N SER A 85 9.62 17.53 -4.21
CA SER A 85 8.68 18.52 -4.78
C SER A 85 7.27 17.97 -4.93
N ILE A 86 6.29 18.75 -4.52
CA ILE A 86 4.87 18.42 -4.65
C ILE A 86 4.17 19.25 -5.74
N ASN A 87 4.91 19.94 -6.61
CA ASN A 87 4.32 20.83 -7.62
C ASN A 87 3.46 20.09 -8.65
N ASN A 88 3.77 18.82 -8.92
CA ASN A 88 3.00 17.95 -9.81
C ASN A 88 1.89 17.18 -9.07
N ALA A 89 1.71 17.43 -7.77
CA ALA A 89 0.66 16.79 -6.99
C ALA A 89 -0.68 17.53 -7.15
N THR A 90 -1.75 16.75 -7.31
CA THR A 90 -3.12 17.26 -7.25
C THR A 90 -3.73 16.88 -5.91
N PHE A 91 -4.22 17.88 -5.18
CA PHE A 91 -4.82 17.67 -3.87
C PHE A 91 -6.34 17.63 -3.98
N ASN A 92 -6.95 16.66 -3.28
CA ASN A 92 -8.39 16.67 -3.09
C ASN A 92 -8.75 17.83 -2.15
N THR A 93 -9.63 18.72 -2.61
CA THR A 93 -10.12 19.87 -1.83
C THR A 93 -11.43 19.59 -1.11
N SER A 94 -11.95 18.37 -1.23
CA SER A 94 -13.17 17.93 -0.54
C SER A 94 -12.95 17.90 0.96
N THR A 95 -13.99 18.25 1.72
CA THR A 95 -13.97 18.11 3.18
C THR A 95 -13.80 16.64 3.54
N GLU A 96 -12.87 16.36 4.45
CA GLU A 96 -12.70 15.04 5.04
C GLU A 96 -14.01 14.59 5.70
N VAL A 97 -14.44 13.36 5.41
CA VAL A 97 -15.60 12.79 6.08
C VAL A 97 -15.13 12.35 7.48
N PRO A 98 -15.80 12.79 8.57
CA PRO A 98 -15.44 12.35 9.91
C PRO A 98 -15.70 10.84 10.12
N GLY A 99 -14.93 10.20 11.00
CA GLY A 99 -15.12 8.80 11.40
C GLY A 99 -14.06 7.85 10.84
N PRO A 100 -14.20 6.52 11.08
CA PRO A 100 -13.25 5.53 10.59
C PRO A 100 -13.49 5.24 9.11
N ASN A 101 -13.42 6.27 8.26
CA ASN A 101 -13.49 6.12 6.81
C ASN A 101 -12.19 5.48 6.33
N ARG A 102 -12.13 4.16 6.51
CA ARG A 102 -10.96 3.34 6.25
C ARG A 102 -11.34 2.14 5.40
N VAL A 103 -10.39 1.72 4.58
CA VAL A 103 -10.43 0.44 3.90
C VAL A 103 -9.54 -0.51 4.69
N ILE A 104 -10.08 -1.67 5.06
CA ILE A 104 -9.32 -2.76 5.67
C ILE A 104 -9.22 -3.87 4.64
N ILE A 105 -7.99 -4.31 4.34
CA ILE A 105 -7.74 -5.50 3.54
C ILE A 105 -7.15 -6.57 4.47
N GLY A 106 -7.73 -7.77 4.45
CA GLY A 106 -7.34 -8.88 5.34
C GLY A 106 -8.41 -9.17 6.39
N ASN A 107 -8.05 -9.09 7.67
CA ASN A 107 -8.94 -9.41 8.78
C ASN A 107 -10.17 -8.46 8.83
N SER A 108 -11.28 -8.93 9.38
CA SER A 108 -12.55 -8.18 9.41
C SER A 108 -12.55 -6.98 10.37
N THR A 109 -11.57 -6.91 11.27
CA THR A 109 -11.45 -5.87 12.29
C THR A 109 -9.99 -5.48 12.47
N THR A 110 -9.73 -4.21 12.72
CA THR A 110 -8.40 -3.69 13.06
C THR A 110 -8.50 -2.66 14.17
N ASN A 111 -7.46 -2.60 15.00
CA ASN A 111 -7.23 -1.49 15.94
C ASN A 111 -6.22 -0.48 15.38
N ALA A 112 -5.61 -0.74 14.22
CA ALA A 112 -4.66 0.15 13.60
C ALA A 112 -5.38 1.37 12.98
N PRO A 113 -4.92 2.59 13.24
CA PRO A 113 -5.39 3.78 12.56
C PRO A 113 -4.85 3.85 11.12
N GLY A 114 -5.51 4.62 10.26
CA GLY A 114 -5.15 4.78 8.84
C GLY A 114 -6.34 4.71 7.89
N VAL A 115 -6.17 5.30 6.71
CA VAL A 115 -7.18 5.32 5.62
C VAL A 115 -7.20 4.01 4.83
N LEU A 116 -6.06 3.35 4.72
CA LEU A 116 -5.91 1.99 4.20
C LEU A 116 -5.09 1.20 5.20
N VAL A 117 -5.66 0.11 5.72
CA VAL A 117 -5.04 -0.78 6.69
C VAL A 117 -4.94 -2.18 6.08
N LEU A 118 -3.74 -2.72 6.06
CA LEU A 118 -3.46 -4.10 5.66
C LEU A 118 -3.34 -4.94 6.93
N GLU A 119 -4.39 -5.66 7.29
CA GLU A 119 -4.51 -6.35 8.57
C GLU A 119 -4.34 -7.86 8.39
N SER A 120 -3.17 -8.39 8.74
CA SER A 120 -2.91 -9.83 8.75
C SER A 120 -1.79 -10.19 9.72
N THR A 121 -1.85 -11.40 10.27
CA THR A 121 -0.77 -11.94 11.13
C THR A 121 0.31 -12.69 10.35
N ASP A 122 0.03 -13.07 9.09
CA ASP A 122 0.86 -13.99 8.30
C ASP A 122 1.02 -13.58 6.83
N LYS A 123 0.49 -12.42 6.42
CA LYS A 123 0.55 -11.93 5.03
C LYS A 123 1.13 -10.52 4.98
N ALA A 124 1.77 -10.19 3.87
CA ALA A 124 2.45 -8.90 3.70
C ALA A 124 2.04 -8.20 2.40
N LEU A 125 2.26 -6.89 2.34
CA LEU A 125 2.17 -6.13 1.09
C LEU A 125 3.25 -6.60 0.12
N ILE A 126 2.85 -6.97 -1.10
CA ILE A 126 3.78 -7.09 -2.22
C ILE A 126 3.77 -5.75 -2.92
N LEU A 127 4.89 -5.02 -2.87
CA LEU A 127 5.02 -3.74 -3.58
C LEU A 127 4.94 -3.96 -5.10
N PRO A 128 4.39 -3.00 -5.86
CA PRO A 128 4.43 -3.05 -7.33
C PRO A 128 5.87 -3.22 -7.82
N LYS A 129 6.10 -4.21 -8.69
CA LYS A 129 7.43 -4.59 -9.16
C LYS A 129 7.75 -3.85 -10.46
N ILE A 130 8.80 -3.02 -10.45
CA ILE A 130 9.24 -2.23 -11.61
C ILE A 130 10.75 -2.38 -11.75
N ALA A 131 11.26 -2.76 -12.92
CA ALA A 131 12.70 -2.74 -13.17
C ALA A 131 13.17 -1.30 -13.40
N ASP A 132 14.28 -0.88 -12.77
CA ASP A 132 14.90 0.44 -12.98
C ASP A 132 13.88 1.60 -13.03
N PRO A 133 13.14 1.87 -11.94
CA PRO A 133 12.02 2.81 -11.97
C PRO A 133 12.44 4.23 -12.38
N HIS A 134 13.67 4.63 -12.06
CA HIS A 134 14.26 5.90 -12.50
C HIS A 134 14.41 6.06 -14.03
N ILE A 135 14.42 4.94 -14.77
CA ILE A 135 14.47 4.92 -16.24
C ILE A 135 13.07 4.71 -16.82
N ASN A 136 12.31 3.78 -16.24
CA ASN A 136 11.11 3.24 -16.86
C ASN A 136 9.83 3.99 -16.49
N VAL A 137 9.75 4.62 -15.31
CA VAL A 137 8.60 5.46 -14.95
C VAL A 137 8.79 6.85 -15.55
N LYS A 138 8.03 7.18 -16.61
CA LYS A 138 8.22 8.43 -17.36
C LYS A 138 7.65 9.67 -16.68
N SER A 139 6.66 9.52 -15.81
CA SER A 139 6.03 10.62 -15.09
C SER A 139 5.64 10.16 -13.68
N PRO A 140 6.62 9.89 -12.81
CA PRO A 140 6.35 9.46 -11.45
C PRO A 140 5.67 10.58 -10.65
N TYR A 141 4.80 10.17 -9.73
CA TYR A 141 4.06 11.07 -8.86
C TYR A 141 4.78 11.24 -7.52
N PRO A 142 4.85 12.45 -6.92
CA PRO A 142 5.47 12.63 -5.61
C PRO A 142 4.86 11.70 -4.56
N GLY A 143 5.70 10.97 -3.82
CA GLY A 143 5.26 9.94 -2.89
C GLY A 143 4.96 8.58 -3.55
N MET A 144 5.36 8.37 -4.80
CA MET A 144 5.26 7.06 -5.45
C MET A 144 6.26 6.08 -4.82
N ILE A 145 5.79 4.88 -4.47
CA ILE A 145 6.61 3.77 -4.02
C ILE A 145 6.44 2.53 -4.90
N CYS A 146 7.53 1.79 -5.09
CA CYS A 146 7.54 0.51 -5.78
C CYS A 146 8.74 -0.35 -5.32
N TYR A 147 8.81 -1.59 -5.75
CA TYR A 147 9.98 -2.45 -5.59
C TYR A 147 10.78 -2.48 -6.88
N ASP A 148 12.04 -2.05 -6.80
CA ASP A 148 12.97 -2.16 -7.93
C ASP A 148 13.52 -3.59 -8.03
N THR A 149 13.14 -4.28 -9.10
CA THR A 149 13.55 -5.68 -9.33
C THR A 149 15.03 -5.83 -9.70
N VAL A 150 15.69 -4.76 -10.16
CA VAL A 150 17.10 -4.80 -10.57
C VAL A 150 18.01 -4.60 -9.35
N SER A 151 17.83 -3.48 -8.64
CA SER A 151 18.61 -3.18 -7.43
C SER A 151 18.17 -3.97 -6.19
N LYS A 152 16.98 -4.60 -6.25
CA LYS A 152 16.35 -5.38 -5.18
C LYS A 152 16.06 -4.55 -3.93
N THR A 153 15.50 -3.36 -4.14
CA THR A 153 15.23 -2.38 -3.08
C THR A 153 13.82 -1.84 -3.15
N MET A 154 13.32 -1.33 -2.03
CA MET A 154 12.18 -0.42 -2.08
C MET A 154 12.65 0.92 -2.67
N ALA A 155 11.97 1.36 -3.73
CA ALA A 155 12.24 2.62 -4.41
C ALA A 155 11.13 3.62 -4.11
N VAL A 156 11.53 4.84 -3.74
CA VAL A 156 10.66 5.92 -3.30
C VAL A 156 10.95 7.16 -4.12
N PHE A 157 9.93 7.78 -4.72
CA PHE A 157 10.07 9.02 -5.49
C PHE A 157 9.57 10.23 -4.68
N ASP A 158 10.44 11.21 -4.46
CA ASP A 158 10.13 12.42 -3.67
C ASP A 158 9.52 13.57 -4.49
N GLY A 159 9.35 13.38 -5.80
CA GLY A 159 8.91 14.43 -6.73
C GLY A 159 10.04 15.01 -7.59
N LEU A 160 11.29 14.75 -7.23
CA LEU A 160 12.50 15.13 -7.96
C LEU A 160 13.42 13.94 -8.22
N LYS A 161 13.66 13.10 -7.21
CA LYS A 161 14.62 11.98 -7.24
C LYS A 161 14.02 10.70 -6.69
N TRP A 162 14.70 9.60 -7.02
CA TRP A 162 14.43 8.28 -6.47
C TRP A 162 15.43 7.96 -5.35
N SER A 163 14.91 7.54 -4.20
CA SER A 163 15.67 6.98 -3.08
C SER A 163 15.46 5.47 -3.01
N TYR A 164 16.51 4.72 -2.65
CA TYR A 164 16.53 3.25 -2.70
C TYR A 164 16.92 2.66 -1.34
N TRP A 165 16.06 1.80 -0.79
CA TRP A 165 16.18 1.22 0.56
C TRP A 165 16.37 -0.30 0.54
N LYS A 166 17.38 -0.77 1.28
CA LYS A 166 17.71 -2.19 1.50
C LYS A 166 17.34 -2.62 2.90
#